data_AF-A0A833FUL2-F1
#
_entry.id   AF-A0A833FUL2-F1
#
_cell.length_a   1.000
_cell.length_b   1.000
_cell.length_c   1.000
_cell.angle_alpha   90.00
_cell.angle_beta   90.00
_cell.angle_gamma   90.00
#
_symmetry.space_group_name_H-M   'P 1'
#
loop_
_entity.id
_entity.type
_entity.pdbx_description
1 polymer ?
#
loop_
_entity_poly.entity_id
_entity_poly.type
_entity_poly.pdbx_seq_one_letter_code
_entity_poly.pdbx_strand_id
1 'polypeptide(L)' 'QIMGVVEIIKAYYPDPSDPEGRFGMVDVKTYKPFSYPISLATIKKDSRFKHLGLVRQSRLSVMPIDKVSWEILTTLGT' A
#
# COMPACT_ATOMS: atom_id res chain seq x y z
N GLN A 1 8.19 -1.80 -5.42
CA GLN A 1 8.15 -3.20 -4.94
C GLN A 1 7.46 -3.17 -3.57
N ILE A 2 6.83 -4.25 -3.13
CA ILE A 2 6.23 -4.34 -1.79
C ILE A 2 7.19 -5.11 -0.90
N MET A 3 7.61 -4.49 0.21
CA MET A 3 8.65 -5.01 1.11
C MET A 3 8.09 -5.58 2.41
N GLY A 4 6.81 -5.37 2.70
CA GLY A 4 6.20 -5.76 3.96
C GLY A 4 4.90 -5.03 4.23
N VAL A 5 4.41 -5.18 5.46
CA VAL A 5 3.18 -4.61 5.98
C VAL A 5 3.49 -3.60 7.06
N VAL A 6 2.73 -2.50 7.06
CA VAL A 6 2.69 -1.50 8.11
C VAL A 6 1.30 -1.46 8.75
N GLU A 7 1.23 -1.00 9.99
CA GLU A 7 -0.02 -0.82 10.73
C GLU A 7 -0.23 0.68 11.00
N ILE A 8 -1.47 1.16 10.81
CA ILE A 8 -1.86 2.52 11.21
C ILE A 8 -1.94 2.57 12.74
N ILE A 9 -1.13 3.44 13.36
CA ILE A 9 -1.11 3.64 14.82
C ILE A 9 -1.76 4.95 15.25
N LYS A 10 -1.94 5.88 14.31
CA LYS A 10 -2.70 7.09 14.51
C LYS A 10 -3.54 7.36 13.28
N ALA A 11 -4.85 7.48 13.49
CA ALA A 11 -5.79 7.86 12.45
C ALA A 11 -5.50 9.29 11.95
N TYR A 12 -6.19 9.68 10.89
CA TYR A 12 -6.03 10.97 10.21
C TYR A 12 -5.90 12.17 11.16
N TYR A 13 -4.95 13.05 10.87
CA TYR A 13 -4.86 14.38 11.45
C TYR A 13 -4.29 15.38 10.43
N PRO A 14 -4.56 16.70 10.57
CA PRO A 14 -4.04 17.72 9.65
C PRO A 14 -2.50 17.73 9.62
N ASP A 15 -1.93 17.99 8.46
CA ASP A 15 -0.49 18.05 8.28
C ASP A 15 0.07 19.35 8.89
N PRO A 16 0.88 19.30 9.96
CA PRO A 16 1.42 20.50 10.57
C PRO A 16 2.44 21.24 9.69
N SER A 17 2.96 20.59 8.64
CA SER A 17 3.87 21.17 7.67
C SER A 17 3.16 21.84 6.50
N ASP A 18 1.83 21.75 6.40
CA ASP A 18 1.01 22.44 5.41
C ASP A 18 0.31 23.67 6.01
N PRO A 19 0.83 24.89 5.81
CA PRO A 19 0.26 26.11 6.39
C PRO A 19 -1.16 26.42 5.86
N GLU A 20 -1.52 25.88 4.69
CA GLU A 20 -2.84 26.09 4.10
C GLU A 20 -3.89 25.07 4.59
N GLY A 21 -3.47 24.08 5.40
CA GLY A 21 -4.38 23.11 6.03
C GLY A 21 -5.17 22.24 5.06
N ARG A 22 -4.66 22.02 3.85
CA ARG A 22 -5.29 21.20 2.80
C ARG A 22 -4.99 19.72 2.96
N PHE A 23 -3.82 19.40 3.50
CA PHE A 23 -3.35 18.03 3.64
C PHE A 23 -3.54 17.48 5.06
N GLY A 24 -3.58 16.16 5.14
CA GLY A 24 -3.49 15.44 6.40
C GLY A 24 -2.71 14.16 6.23
N MET A 25 -2.35 13.57 7.35
CA MET A 25 -1.46 12.42 7.43
C MET A 25 -1.96 11.42 8.48
N VAL A 26 -1.32 10.25 8.48
CA VAL A 26 -1.51 9.17 9.46
C VAL A 26 -0.13 8.74 9.96
N ASP A 27 -0.06 8.22 11.18
CA ASP A 27 1.17 7.57 11.64
C ASP A 27 1.08 6.08 11.42
N VAL A 28 2.17 5.50 10.92
CA VAL A 28 2.30 4.06 10.71
C VAL A 28 3.52 3.53 11.44
N LYS A 29 3.46 2.27 11.88
CA LYS A 29 4.62 1.52 12.32
C LYS A 29 4.82 0.29 11.45
N THR A 30 6.07 -0.16 11.35
CA THR A 30 6.38 -1.44 10.72
C THR A 30 5.69 -2.57 11.48
N TYR A 31 4.92 -3.40 10.78
CA TYR A 31 4.26 -4.57 11.36
C TYR A 31 5.07 -5.85 11.06
N LYS A 32 5.34 -6.12 9.78
CA LYS A 32 6.05 -7.33 9.36
C LYS A 32 6.78 -7.13 8.02
N PRO A 33 8.07 -7.47 7.91
CA PRO A 33 8.76 -7.52 6.61
C PRO A 33 8.36 -8.77 5.82
N PHE A 34 8.45 -8.68 4.50
CA PHE A 34 8.31 -9.82 3.60
C PHE A 34 9.68 -10.47 3.33
N SER A 35 9.74 -11.81 3.39
CA SER A 35 10.97 -12.55 3.10
C SER A 35 11.31 -12.47 1.61
N TYR A 36 10.29 -12.39 0.76
CA TYR A 36 10.43 -12.19 -0.68
C TYR A 36 9.74 -10.89 -1.12
N PRO A 37 10.51 -9.85 -1.48
CA PRO A 37 9.95 -8.62 -2.04
C PRO A 37 9.10 -8.87 -3.30
N ILE A 38 7.92 -8.26 -3.34
CA ILE A 38 7.00 -8.44 -4.47
C ILE A 38 7.26 -7.31 -5.47
N SER A 39 7.80 -7.66 -6.64
CA SER A 39 8.10 -6.68 -7.68
C SER A 39 6.83 -6.14 -8.35
N LEU A 40 6.88 -4.89 -8.83
CA LEU A 40 5.76 -4.34 -9.60
C LEU A 40 5.52 -5.11 -10.91
N ALA A 41 6.58 -5.68 -11.50
CA ALA A 41 6.48 -6.51 -12.69
C ALA A 41 5.70 -7.81 -12.42
N THR A 42 5.92 -8.43 -11.25
CA THR A 42 5.15 -9.60 -10.78
C THR A 42 3.67 -9.25 -10.69
N ILE A 43 3.35 -8.13 -10.04
CA ILE A 43 1.96 -7.67 -9.87
C ILE A 43 1.30 -7.38 -11.22
N LYS A 44 1.99 -6.69 -12.13
CA LYS A 44 1.44 -6.33 -13.46
C LYS A 44 1.23 -7.53 -14.39
N LYS A 45 2.01 -8.60 -14.23
CA LYS A 45 1.90 -9.83 -15.04
C LYS A 45 0.72 -10.71 -14.60
N ASP A 46 0.31 -10.62 -13.35
CA ASP A 46 -0.79 -11.41 -12.80
C ASP A 46 -2.14 -10.76 -13.12
N SER A 47 -3.00 -11.49 -13.85
CA SER A 47 -4.31 -10.99 -14.27
C SER A 47 -5.24 -10.70 -13.10
N ARG A 48 -5.03 -11.32 -11.94
CA ARG A 48 -5.84 -11.13 -10.73
C ARG A 48 -5.72 -9.74 -10.12
N PHE A 49 -4.67 -8.99 -10.45
CA PHE A 49 -4.43 -7.64 -9.88
C PHE A 49 -4.76 -6.49 -10.84
N LYS A 50 -5.27 -6.77 -12.05
CA LYS A 50 -5.51 -5.75 -13.07
C LYS A 50 -6.53 -4.67 -12.65
N HIS A 51 -7.42 -5.00 -11.72
CA HIS A 51 -8.42 -4.06 -11.19
C HIS A 51 -7.84 -3.07 -10.18
N LEU A 52 -6.69 -3.39 -9.54
CA LEU A 52 -6.09 -2.56 -8.50
C LEU A 52 -5.64 -1.20 -9.04
N GLY A 53 -5.82 -0.17 -8.22
CA GLY A 53 -5.32 1.19 -8.50
C GLY A 53 -3.83 1.19 -8.83
N LEU A 54 -3.05 0.32 -8.18
CA LEU A 54 -1.61 0.15 -8.40
C LEU A 54 -1.23 -0.11 -9.86
N VAL A 55 -2.07 -0.86 -10.57
CA VAL A 55 -1.84 -1.25 -11.97
C VAL A 55 -2.40 -0.20 -12.93
N ARG A 56 -3.55 0.39 -12.59
CA ARG A 56 -4.31 1.30 -13.46
C ARG A 56 -3.90 2.76 -13.34
N GLN A 57 -3.37 3.19 -12.19
CA GLN A 57 -3.10 4.58 -11.83
C GLN A 57 -1.71 4.70 -11.19
N SER A 58 -0.68 4.82 -12.02
CA SER A 58 0.72 4.82 -11.57
C SER A 58 1.11 5.97 -10.63
N ARG A 59 0.33 7.06 -10.61
CA ARG A 59 0.58 8.24 -9.76
C ARG A 59 -0.25 8.25 -8.47
N LEU A 60 -1.09 7.23 -8.23
CA LEU A 60 -1.86 7.12 -7.00
C LEU A 60 -1.00 6.47 -5.91
N SER A 61 -0.75 7.19 -4.82
CA SER A 61 0.11 6.77 -3.72
C SER A 61 -0.61 5.95 -2.64
N VAL A 62 -1.92 6.21 -2.46
CA VAL A 62 -2.76 5.53 -1.47
C VAL A 62 -4.01 5.01 -2.16
N MET A 63 -4.32 3.74 -1.93
CA MET A 63 -5.47 3.07 -2.55
C MET A 63 -6.01 1.99 -1.62
N PRO A 64 -7.31 1.67 -1.71
CA PRO A 64 -7.85 0.47 -1.07
C PRO A 64 -7.33 -0.79 -1.77
N ILE A 65 -7.14 -1.85 -1.00
CA ILE A 65 -6.87 -3.22 -1.48
C ILE A 65 -8.00 -4.10 -0.97
N ASP A 66 -8.63 -4.87 -1.86
CA ASP A 66 -9.65 -5.82 -1.48
C ASP A 66 -9.05 -7.03 -0.75
N LYS A 67 -9.87 -7.75 0.02
CA LYS A 67 -9.44 -8.87 0.85
C LYS A 67 -8.75 -9.99 0.05
N VAL A 68 -9.25 -10.31 -1.13
CA VAL A 68 -8.68 -11.38 -1.97
C VAL A 68 -7.29 -10.99 -2.46
N SER A 69 -7.14 -9.77 -2.96
CA SER A 69 -5.84 -9.24 -3.37
C SER A 69 -4.85 -9.17 -2.20
N TRP A 70 -5.31 -8.76 -1.01
CA TRP A 70 -4.50 -8.71 0.20
C TRP A 70 -3.94 -10.09 0.58
N GLU A 71 -4.80 -11.10 0.64
CA GLU A 71 -4.41 -12.48 0.96
C GLU A 71 -3.37 -13.00 -0.02
N ILE A 72 -3.59 -12.85 -1.33
CA ILE A 72 -2.63 -13.30 -2.36
C ILE A 72 -1.29 -12.56 -2.20
N LEU A 73 -1.29 -11.23 -2.04
CA LEU A 73 -0.06 -10.46 -1.90
C LEU A 73 0.71 -10.87 -0.65
N THR A 74 0.04 -11.02 0.49
CA THR A 74 0.71 -11.43 1.74
C THR A 74 1.27 -12.85 1.67
N THR A 75 0.60 -13.78 0.97
CA THR A 75 1.14 -15.12 0.68
C THR A 75 2.37 -15.06 -0.23
N LEU A 76 2.34 -14.24 -1.29
CA LEU A 76 3.50 -14.08 -2.19
C LEU A 76 4.73 -13.50 -1.49
N GLY A 77 4.51 -12.64 -0.49
CA GLY A 77 5.55 -11.99 0.30
C GLY A 77 5.97 -12.76 1.56
N THR A 78 5.50 -13.99 1.76
CA THR A 78 5.84 -14.76 2.98
C THR A 78 7.28 -15.22 2.97
#